data_AF-A0A329W389-F1
#
_entry.id   AF-A0A329W389-F1
#
_cell.length_a   1.000
_cell.length_b   1.000
_cell.length_c   1.000
_cell.angle_alpha   90.00
_cell.angle_beta   90.00
_cell.angle_gamma   90.00
#
_symmetry.space_group_name_H-M   'P 1'
#
loop_
_entity.id
_entity.type
_entity.pdbx_description
1 polymer ?
#
loop_
_entity_poly.entity_id
_entity_poly.type
_entity_poly.pdbx_seq_one_letter_code
_entity_poly.pdbx_strand_id
1 'polypeptide(L)'
;MKVTNSKQLSAYLKDIRLTQKLSQGKVASKVGIRQDTVSSFEQHPDSTKLETFFKIMSALNLELDIQPRNVTKIDSLVEDDCTTSDSVWKEEW
;
A
#
# COMPACT_ATOMS: atom_id res chain seq x y z
N MET A 1 6.91 -2.45 -8.96
CA MET A 1 5.91 -3.46 -9.39
C MET A 1 4.53 -2.87 -9.18
N LYS A 2 3.58 -3.02 -10.12
CA LYS A 2 2.19 -2.63 -9.88
C LYS A 2 1.51 -3.76 -9.10
N VAL A 3 1.01 -3.46 -7.90
CA VAL A 3 0.27 -4.42 -7.07
C VAL A 3 -1.21 -4.10 -7.18
N THR A 4 -2.03 -5.05 -7.65
CA THR A 4 -3.47 -4.84 -7.85
C THR A 4 -4.34 -5.87 -7.13
N ASN A 5 -3.76 -6.80 -6.38
CA ASN A 5 -4.50 -7.75 -5.55
C ASN A 5 -3.69 -8.17 -4.31
N SER A 6 -4.39 -8.73 -3.32
CA SER A 6 -3.84 -9.12 -2.03
C SER A 6 -2.74 -10.19 -2.12
N LYS A 7 -2.85 -11.12 -3.07
CA LYS A 7 -1.85 -12.19 -3.29
C LYS A 7 -0.53 -11.66 -3.82
N GLN A 8 -0.58 -10.70 -4.74
CA GLN A 8 0.62 -10.00 -5.22
C GLN A 8 1.27 -9.21 -4.08
N LEU A 9 0.46 -8.55 -3.24
CA LEU A 9 0.95 -7.79 -2.10
C LEU A 9 1.65 -8.70 -1.09
N SER A 10 1.02 -9.83 -0.71
CA SER A 10 1.61 -10.75 0.26
C SER A 10 2.85 -11.45 -0.26
N ALA A 11 2.87 -11.85 -1.54
CA ALA A 11 4.04 -12.42 -2.19
C ALA A 11 5.21 -11.43 -2.18
N TYR A 12 4.95 -10.14 -2.47
CA TYR A 12 5.96 -9.10 -2.45
C TYR A 12 6.54 -8.88 -1.04
N LEU A 13 5.69 -8.76 -0.02
CA LEU A 13 6.15 -8.60 1.37
C LEU A 13 6.93 -9.84 1.86
N LYS A 14 6.50 -11.04 1.46
CA LYS A 14 7.20 -12.29 1.76
C LYS A 14 8.60 -12.32 1.15
N ASP A 15 8.72 -11.91 -0.11
CA ASP A 15 10.00 -11.87 -0.82
C ASP A 15 10.98 -10.89 -0.16
N ILE A 16 10.49 -9.71 0.22
CA ILE A 16 11.28 -8.74 0.99
C ILE A 16 11.72 -9.33 2.33
N ARG A 17 10.83 -9.98 3.07
CA ARG A 17 11.17 -10.63 4.35
C ARG A 17 12.29 -11.67 4.17
N LEU A 18 12.20 -12.50 3.13
CA LEU A 18 13.20 -13.52 2.81
C LEU A 18 14.53 -12.89 2.40
N THR A 19 14.50 -11.82 1.61
CA THR A 19 15.68 -11.05 1.21
C THR A 19 16.38 -10.42 2.42
N GLN A 20 15.62 -9.92 3.40
CA GLN A 20 16.12 -9.43 4.68
C GLN A 20 16.55 -10.55 5.65
N LYS A 21 16.41 -11.83 5.26
CA LYS A 21 16.73 -13.02 6.08
C LYS A 21 16.01 -13.03 7.43
N LEU A 22 14.79 -12.49 7.48
CA LEU A 22 13.97 -12.47 8.67
C LEU A 22 13.02 -13.68 8.69
N SER A 23 12.93 -14.35 9.84
CA SER A 23 11.87 -15.33 10.06
C SER A 23 10.53 -14.62 10.30
N GLN A 24 9.42 -15.31 10.06
CA GLN A 24 8.09 -14.78 10.38
C GLN A 24 7.98 -14.39 11.87
N GLY A 25 8.62 -15.16 12.76
CA GLY A 25 8.67 -14.85 14.20
C GLY A 25 9.42 -13.55 14.50
N LYS A 26 10.54 -13.28 13.83
CA LYS A 26 11.28 -12.01 13.99
C LYS A 26 10.47 -10.81 13.51
N VAL A 27 9.72 -10.95 12.44
CA VAL A 27 8.81 -9.89 11.96
C VAL A 27 7.69 -9.66 12.96
N ALA A 28 7.06 -10.74 13.43
CA ALA A 28 5.97 -10.69 14.38
C ALA A 28 6.38 -10.02 15.71
N SER A 29 7.56 -10.36 16.23
CA SER A 29 8.07 -9.82 17.49
C SER A 29 8.37 -8.33 17.45
N LYS A 30 8.76 -7.78 16.29
CA LYS A 30 9.04 -6.33 16.15
C LYS A 30 7.82 -5.45 16.36
N VAL A 31 6.62 -5.99 16.07
CA VAL A 31 5.36 -5.23 16.07
C VAL A 31 4.29 -5.85 16.98
N GLY A 32 4.69 -6.74 17.87
CA GLY A 32 3.84 -7.30 18.91
C GLY A 32 2.66 -8.13 18.40
N ILE A 33 2.83 -8.86 17.29
CA ILE A 33 1.82 -9.80 16.77
C ILE A 33 2.31 -11.24 16.90
N ARG A 34 1.42 -12.21 16.68
CA ARG A 34 1.77 -13.63 16.71
C ARG A 34 2.40 -14.05 15.37
N GLN A 35 3.35 -14.98 15.40
CA GLN A 35 4.04 -15.46 14.19
C GLN A 35 3.08 -16.12 13.19
N ASP A 36 2.07 -16.82 13.70
CA ASP A 36 1.03 -17.43 12.89
C ASP A 36 0.18 -16.40 12.13
N THR A 37 0.07 -15.18 12.66
CA THR A 37 -0.60 -14.05 12.00
C THR A 37 0.19 -13.62 10.76
N VAL A 38 1.53 -13.58 10.85
CA VAL A 38 2.42 -13.32 9.70
C VAL A 38 2.31 -14.46 8.68
N SER A 39 2.29 -15.72 9.16
CA SER A 39 2.11 -16.88 8.28
C SER A 39 0.76 -16.85 7.56
N SER A 40 -0.32 -16.52 8.28
CA SER A 40 -1.66 -16.41 7.73
C SER A 40 -1.75 -15.31 6.67
N PHE A 41 -1.13 -14.14 6.90
CA PHE A 41 -1.01 -13.10 5.88
C PHE A 41 -0.29 -13.59 4.62
N GLU A 42 0.81 -14.34 4.76
CA GLU A 42 1.57 -14.84 3.61
C GLU A 42 0.84 -15.92 2.79
N GLN A 43 -0.07 -16.69 3.41
CA GLN A 43 -0.80 -17.78 2.75
C GLN A 43 -2.21 -17.37 2.31
N HIS A 44 -2.90 -16.60 3.14
CA HIS A 44 -4.31 -16.21 3.02
C HIS A 44 -4.48 -14.70 3.25
N PRO A 45 -3.95 -13.86 2.34
CA PRO A 45 -3.97 -12.42 2.52
C PRO A 45 -5.37 -11.80 2.42
N ASP A 46 -6.33 -12.48 1.77
CA ASP A 46 -7.68 -11.97 1.52
C ASP A 46 -8.49 -11.73 2.80
N SER A 47 -8.22 -12.47 3.88
CA SER A 47 -8.86 -12.32 5.19
C SER A 47 -8.04 -11.45 6.17
N THR A 48 -6.91 -10.89 5.73
CA THR A 48 -6.03 -10.13 6.63
C THR A 48 -6.57 -8.73 6.86
N LYS A 49 -6.64 -8.33 8.14
CA LYS A 49 -6.99 -6.95 8.51
C LYS A 49 -5.91 -5.99 8.03
N LEU A 50 -6.32 -4.81 7.55
CA LEU A 50 -5.37 -3.75 7.14
C LEU A 50 -4.40 -3.37 8.27
N GLU A 51 -4.86 -3.35 9.52
CA GLU A 51 -4.00 -3.10 10.69
C GLU A 51 -2.82 -4.09 10.76
N THR A 52 -3.08 -5.38 10.54
CA THR A 52 -2.05 -6.43 10.52
C THR A 52 -1.08 -6.22 9.37
N PHE A 53 -1.60 -5.86 8.20
CA PHE A 53 -0.77 -5.53 7.04
C PHE A 53 0.18 -4.36 7.34
N PHE A 54 -0.32 -3.24 7.90
CA PHE A 54 0.52 -2.09 8.26
C PHE A 54 1.55 -2.42 9.33
N LYS A 55 1.21 -3.27 10.32
CA LYS A 55 2.17 -3.78 11.30
C LYS A 55 3.30 -4.57 10.63
N ILE A 56 2.98 -5.49 9.72
CA ILE A 56 4.00 -6.26 8.98
C ILE A 56 4.86 -5.33 8.12
N MET A 57 4.25 -4.36 7.45
CA MET A 57 4.94 -3.37 6.63
C MET A 57 5.93 -2.54 7.45
N SER A 58 5.50 -2.06 8.63
CA SER A 58 6.35 -1.37 9.59
C SER A 58 7.52 -2.24 10.08
N ALA A 59 7.28 -3.51 10.40
CA ALA A 59 8.34 -4.44 10.83
C ALA A 59 9.42 -4.68 9.75
N LEU A 60 9.04 -4.56 8.48
CA LEU A 60 9.90 -4.69 7.30
C LEU A 60 10.51 -3.36 6.82
N ASN A 61 10.20 -2.24 7.50
CA ASN A 61 10.58 -0.88 7.13
C ASN A 61 10.13 -0.51 5.71
N LEU A 62 8.86 -0.75 5.40
CA LEU A 62 8.24 -0.43 4.12
C LEU A 62 7.19 0.67 4.26
N GLU A 63 6.93 1.38 3.17
CA GLU A 63 5.87 2.37 3.02
C GLU A 63 4.94 1.99 1.85
N LEU A 64 3.73 2.56 1.84
CA LEU A 64 2.73 2.35 0.80
C LEU A 64 2.44 3.68 0.12
N ASP A 65 2.62 3.73 -1.20
CA ASP A 65 2.20 4.85 -2.04
C ASP A 65 1.02 4.43 -2.94
N ILE A 66 0.03 5.32 -3.08
CA ILE A 66 -1.19 5.08 -3.86
C ILE A 66 -1.21 6.05 -5.02
N GLN A 67 -1.15 5.50 -6.24
CA GLN A 67 -1.07 6.29 -7.47
C GLN A 67 -2.19 5.93 -8.46
N PRO A 68 -2.67 6.89 -9.27
CA PRO A 68 -3.57 6.59 -10.38
C PRO A 68 -2.93 5.61 -11.37
N ARG A 69 -3.70 4.61 -11.82
CA ARG A 69 -3.19 3.53 -12.69
C ARG A 69 -2.75 4.02 -14.08
N ASN A 70 -3.43 5.05 -14.57
CA ASN A 70 -3.24 5.69 -15.87
C ASN A 70 -3.00 7.19 -15.65
N VAL A 71 -1.82 7.55 -15.13
CA VAL A 71 -1.31 8.89 -15.38
C VAL A 71 -0.86 8.91 -16.83
N THR A 72 -1.82 8.98 -17.77
CA THR A 72 -1.52 9.68 -19.02
C THR A 72 -1.06 11.06 -18.57
N LYS A 73 0.10 11.54 -19.04
CA LYS A 73 0.57 12.89 -18.76
C LYS A 73 -0.55 13.90 -19.07
N ILE A 74 -1.37 14.25 -18.10
CA ILE A 74 -2.25 15.42 -18.16
C ILE A 74 -1.47 16.66 -17.67
N ASP A 75 -0.22 16.48 -17.24
CA ASP A 75 0.71 17.57 -16.85
C ASP A 75 1.45 18.23 -18.03
N SER A 76 1.05 18.00 -19.28
CA SER A 76 1.66 18.68 -20.45
C SER A 76 0.68 19.51 -21.27
N LEU A 77 -0.48 19.89 -20.73
CA LEU A 77 -1.46 20.76 -21.40
C LEU A 77 -1.97 21.93 -20.56
N VAL A 78 -1.25 22.36 -19.52
CA VAL A 78 -1.56 23.63 -18.85
C VAL A 78 -0.33 24.53 -18.84
N GLU A 79 -0.01 25.06 -20.02
CA GLU A 79 0.49 26.44 -20.14
C GLU A 79 -0.45 27.20 -21.08
N ASP A 80 -0.88 28.37 -20.59
CA ASP A 80 -1.64 29.44 -21.25
C ASP A 80 -3.06 29.13 -21.75
N ASP A 81 -4.06 29.35 -20.88
CA ASP A 81 -5.04 30.39 -21.21
C ASP A 81 -5.63 31.07 -19.97
N CYS A 82 -5.45 32.38 -19.94
CA CYS A 82 -6.16 33.32 -19.11
C CYS A 82 -7.58 33.43 -19.68
N THR A 83 -8.62 33.09 -18.91
CA THR A 83 -9.85 33.91 -18.77
C THR A 83 -10.89 33.23 -17.87
N THR A 84 -11.15 33.89 -16.74
CA THR A 84 -12.47 34.25 -16.21
C THR A 84 -13.58 33.20 -16.22
N SER A 85 -13.93 32.70 -15.02
CA SER A 85 -15.14 33.16 -14.33
C SER A 85 -15.32 32.43 -13.01
N ASP A 86 -15.47 33.21 -11.94
CA ASP A 86 -15.88 32.77 -10.61
C ASP A 86 -17.06 31.79 -10.68
N SER A 87 -16.90 30.62 -10.11
CA SER A 87 -18.02 29.79 -9.69
C SER A 87 -17.75 29.26 -8.29
N VAL A 88 -18.24 30.06 -7.35
CA VAL A 88 -18.44 29.78 -5.93
C VAL A 88 -19.22 28.47 -5.80
N TRP A 89 -18.56 27.44 -5.26
CA TRP A 89 -19.21 26.19 -4.89
C TRP A 89 -20.17 26.44 -3.72
N LYS A 90 -21.48 26.26 -3.97
CA LYS A 90 -22.46 26.02 -2.92
C LYS A 90 -22.69 24.52 -2.82
N GLU A 91 -22.24 23.94 -1.72
CA GLU A 91 -22.67 22.62 -1.26
C GLU A 91 -24.15 22.69 -0.88
N GLU A 92 -24.97 21.86 -1.52
CA GLU A 92 -26.17 21.27 -0.93
C GLU A 92 -26.33 19.89 -1.57
N TRP A 93 -26.05 18.81 -0.84
CA TRP A 93 -26.77 17.53 -0.78
C TRP A 93 -26.17 16.66 0.34
#